data_AF-A0A7W8N4Z5-F1
#
_entry.id   AF-A0A7W8N4Z5-F1
#
_cell.length_a   1.000
_cell.length_b   1.000
_cell.length_c   1.000
_cell.angle_alpha   90.00
_cell.angle_beta   90.00
_cell.angle_gamma   90.00
#
_symmetry.space_group_name_H-M   'P 1'
#
loop_
_entity.id
_entity.type
_entity.pdbx_description
1 polymer ?
#
loop_
_entity_poly.entity_id
_entity_poly.type
_entity_poly.pdbx_seq_one_letter_code
_entity_poly.pdbx_strand_id
1 'polypeptide(L)'
;MLEIKSVRPGERSDDISELSYSTASGYLSNIKRIREKWGTTRVSRMKPMKIQEWLKGLNLAPKTKGHIKAVMHRLFEKAMFWELVEWQRNPMQLVEIKGISKRRKRPLILTVDQFFMGFELVPQPYRTMVLVAKS
;
A
#
# COMPACT_ATOMS: atom_id res chain seq x y z
N MET A 1 -18.18 1.35 0.88
CA MET A 1 -16.96 1.62 1.68
C MET A 1 -17.04 1.05 3.11
N LEU A 2 -18.24 0.66 3.57
CA LEU A 2 -18.48 0.08 4.90
C LEU A 2 -18.25 -1.45 4.96
N GLU A 3 -18.44 -2.18 3.86
CA GLU A 3 -18.40 -3.66 3.83
C GLU A 3 -17.00 -4.28 3.97
N ILE A 4 -15.93 -3.56 3.64
CA ILE A 4 -14.55 -4.06 3.82
C ILE A 4 -14.16 -4.08 5.30
N LYS A 5 -14.73 -3.17 6.11
CA LYS A 5 -14.40 -3.05 7.53
C LYS A 5 -15.14 -4.06 8.41
N SER A 6 -16.17 -4.73 7.89
CA SER A 6 -16.90 -5.79 8.60
C SER A 6 -16.21 -7.15 8.55
N VAL A 7 -15.19 -7.32 7.70
CA VAL A 7 -14.39 -8.55 7.59
C VAL A 7 -13.34 -8.58 8.70
N ARG A 8 -13.20 -9.71 9.42
CA ARG A 8 -12.21 -9.82 10.50
C ARG A 8 -10.78 -9.88 9.92
N PRO A 9 -9.76 -9.40 10.64
CA PRO A 9 -8.37 -9.57 10.22
C PRO A 9 -8.03 -11.06 10.02
N GLY A 10 -7.75 -11.47 8.78
CA GLY A 10 -7.43 -12.85 8.41
C GLY A 10 -8.49 -13.54 7.53
N GLU A 11 -9.71 -13.02 7.48
CA GLU A 11 -10.78 -13.54 6.63
C GLU A 11 -10.73 -12.95 5.20
N ARG A 12 -11.21 -13.74 4.23
CA ARG A 12 -11.51 -13.29 2.86
C ARG A 12 -13.03 -13.16 2.76
N SER A 13 -13.53 -12.10 2.10
CA SER A 13 -14.98 -11.98 1.84
C SER A 13 -15.33 -12.76 0.57
N ASP A 14 -16.26 -13.69 0.68
CA ASP A 14 -16.67 -14.53 -0.45
C ASP A 14 -17.50 -13.77 -1.51
N ASP A 15 -18.09 -12.62 -1.17
CA ASP A 15 -19.12 -11.97 -2.00
C ASP A 15 -18.75 -10.60 -2.59
N ILE A 16 -17.62 -10.00 -2.19
CA ILE A 16 -17.19 -8.68 -2.69
C ILE A 16 -15.72 -8.73 -3.06
N SER A 17 -15.42 -9.17 -4.29
CA SER A 17 -14.13 -8.92 -4.95
C SER A 17 -12.90 -9.32 -4.11
N GLU A 18 -12.61 -10.63 -4.01
CA GLU A 18 -11.31 -11.34 -3.90
C GLU A 18 -10.14 -10.76 -3.04
N LEU A 19 -10.30 -9.67 -2.30
CA LEU A 19 -9.21 -8.95 -1.62
C LEU A 19 -9.20 -9.30 -0.14
N SER A 20 -8.03 -9.70 0.38
CA SER A 20 -7.85 -9.87 1.82
C SER A 20 -8.07 -8.55 2.57
N TYR A 21 -8.53 -8.63 3.82
CA TYR A 21 -8.73 -7.47 4.70
C TYR A 21 -7.52 -6.52 4.73
N SER A 22 -6.31 -7.08 4.86
CA SER A 22 -5.07 -6.29 4.92
C SER A 22 -4.81 -5.50 3.64
N THR A 23 -5.10 -6.11 2.48
CA THR A 23 -4.97 -5.45 1.18
C THR A 23 -5.98 -4.33 1.03
N ALA A 24 -7.24 -4.60 1.38
CA ALA A 24 -8.33 -3.64 1.28
C ALA A 24 -8.12 -2.44 2.24
N SER A 25 -7.66 -2.70 3.47
CA SER A 25 -7.27 -1.67 4.43
C SER A 25 -6.13 -0.79 3.92
N GLY A 26 -5.12 -1.39 3.28
CA GLY A 26 -4.03 -0.66 2.62
C GLY A 26 -4.52 0.27 1.51
N TYR A 27 -5.44 -0.22 0.65
CA TYR A 27 -6.08 0.60 -0.38
C TYR A 27 -6.87 1.78 0.22
N LEU A 28 -7.69 1.53 1.24
CA LEU A 28 -8.49 2.58 1.89
C LEU A 28 -7.62 3.69 2.50
N SER A 29 -6.51 3.34 3.14
CA SER A 29 -5.55 4.32 3.68
C SER A 29 -4.96 5.22 2.58
N ASN A 30 -4.60 4.63 1.44
CA ASN A 30 -4.11 5.39 0.28
C ASN A 30 -5.22 6.27 -0.32
N ILE A 31 -6.44 5.75 -0.48
CA ILE A 31 -7.59 6.50 -1.01
C ILE A 31 -7.93 7.69 -0.11
N LYS A 32 -7.92 7.51 1.21
CA LYS A 32 -8.14 8.60 2.17
C LYS A 32 -7.16 9.74 1.94
N ARG A 33 -5.87 9.42 1.81
CA ARG A 33 -4.81 10.40 1.56
C ARG A 33 -4.93 11.11 0.21
N ILE A 34 -5.32 10.37 -0.84
CA ILE A 34 -5.60 10.95 -2.15
C ILE A 34 -6.78 11.92 -2.05
N ARG A 35 -7.87 11.52 -1.37
CA ARG A 35 -9.06 12.35 -1.17
C ARG A 35 -8.76 13.62 -0.36
N GLU A 36 -7.95 13.53 0.70
CA GLU A 36 -7.53 14.70 1.48
C GLU A 36 -6.83 15.76 0.63
N LYS A 37 -6.03 15.36 -0.36
CA LYS A 37 -5.32 16.31 -1.23
C LYS A 37 -6.11 16.72 -2.47
N TRP A 38 -6.80 15.78 -3.11
CA TRP A 38 -7.33 15.92 -4.46
C TRP A 38 -8.85 15.78 -4.56
N GLY A 39 -9.55 15.51 -3.45
CA GLY A 39 -10.99 15.21 -3.45
C GLY A 39 -11.88 16.34 -3.96
N THR A 40 -11.43 17.59 -3.88
CA THR A 40 -12.13 18.77 -4.40
C THR A 40 -11.64 19.20 -5.78
N THR A 41 -10.59 18.57 -6.30
CA THR A 41 -10.01 18.90 -7.60
C THR A 41 -10.69 18.06 -8.69
N ARG A 42 -11.22 18.71 -9.72
CA ARG A 42 -11.73 18.01 -10.91
C ARG A 42 -10.62 17.16 -11.54
N VAL A 43 -10.93 15.94 -11.95
CA VAL A 43 -9.97 14.98 -12.54
C VAL A 43 -9.23 15.60 -13.73
N SER A 44 -9.93 16.34 -14.59
CA SER A 44 -9.35 17.07 -15.74
C SER A 44 -8.31 18.14 -15.37
N ARG A 45 -8.29 18.62 -14.12
CA ARG A 45 -7.32 19.61 -13.62
C ARG A 45 -6.13 19.00 -12.89
N MET A 46 -6.13 17.68 -12.68
CA MET A 46 -5.03 17.00 -11.99
C MET A 46 -3.85 16.77 -12.94
N LYS A 47 -2.94 17.74 -13.01
CA LYS A 47 -1.74 17.65 -13.86
C LYS A 47 -0.70 16.67 -13.28
N PRO A 48 -0.10 15.78 -14.10
CA PRO A 48 0.96 14.84 -13.67
C PRO A 48 2.08 15.49 -12.87
N MET A 49 2.53 16.66 -13.31
CA MET A 49 3.59 17.43 -12.67
C MET A 49 3.24 17.78 -11.21
N LYS A 50 1.99 18.20 -10.94
CA LYS A 50 1.52 18.52 -9.58
C LYS A 50 1.37 17.28 -8.72
N ILE A 51 0.97 16.16 -9.31
CA ILE A 51 0.92 14.86 -8.61
C ILE A 51 2.34 14.42 -8.24
N GLN A 52 3.30 14.58 -9.14
CA GLN A 52 4.71 14.28 -8.90
C GLN A 52 5.30 15.14 -7.77
N GLU A 53 5.08 16.45 -7.79
CA GLU A 53 5.50 17.37 -6.72
C GLU A 53 4.91 16.96 -5.37
N TRP A 54 3.61 16.68 -5.34
CA TRP A 54 2.94 16.22 -4.13
C TRP A 54 3.52 14.91 -3.59
N LEU A 55 3.68 13.88 -4.43
CA LEU A 55 4.26 12.61 -4.02
C LEU A 55 5.71 12.77 -3.54
N LYS A 56 6.51 13.65 -4.17
CA LYS A 56 7.87 13.97 -3.70
C LYS A 56 7.84 14.59 -2.31
N GLY A 57 6.92 15.52 -2.04
CA GLY A 57 6.78 16.21 -0.75
C GLY A 57 6.28 15.35 0.42
N LEU A 58 5.66 14.19 0.16
CA LEU A 58 5.21 13.31 1.24
C LEU A 58 6.40 12.72 2.03
N ASN A 59 6.38 12.81 3.36
CA ASN A 59 7.34 12.13 4.23
C ASN A 59 6.99 10.64 4.40
N LEU A 60 7.03 9.88 3.30
CA LEU A 60 6.69 8.46 3.25
C LEU A 60 7.80 7.64 2.57
N ALA A 61 7.85 6.34 2.86
CA ALA A 61 8.74 5.44 2.15
C ALA A 61 8.41 5.39 0.63
N PRO A 62 9.40 5.23 -0.26
CA PRO A 62 9.20 5.14 -1.70
C PRO A 62 8.19 4.06 -2.10
N LYS A 63 8.21 2.91 -1.39
CA LYS A 63 7.24 1.83 -1.60
C LYS A 63 5.80 2.31 -1.36
N THR A 64 5.56 3.01 -0.26
CA THR A 64 4.24 3.58 0.06
C THR A 64 3.82 4.63 -0.97
N LYS A 65 4.72 5.53 -1.38
CA LYS A 65 4.46 6.47 -2.49
C LYS A 65 4.09 5.72 -3.78
N GLY A 66 4.77 4.61 -4.06
CA GLY A 66 4.48 3.74 -5.20
C GLY A 66 3.08 3.14 -5.13
N HIS A 67 2.64 2.69 -3.95
CA HIS A 67 1.27 2.21 -3.75
C HIS A 67 0.24 3.33 -3.99
N ILE A 68 0.48 4.56 -3.51
CA ILE A 68 -0.40 5.70 -3.78
C ILE A 68 -0.49 5.98 -5.28
N LYS A 69 0.66 6.01 -5.99
CA LYS A 69 0.71 6.16 -7.45
C LYS A 69 -0.11 5.08 -8.16
N ALA A 70 0.02 3.82 -7.74
CA ALA A 70 -0.72 2.70 -8.33
C ALA A 70 -2.23 2.84 -8.12
N VAL A 71 -2.68 3.31 -6.96
CA VAL A 71 -4.10 3.61 -6.72
C VAL A 71 -4.59 4.71 -7.64
N MET A 72 -3.86 5.83 -7.74
CA MET A 72 -4.24 6.93 -8.64
C MET A 72 -4.28 6.46 -10.10
N HIS A 73 -3.32 5.65 -10.54
CA HIS A 73 -3.30 5.08 -11.88
C HIS A 73 -4.60 4.31 -12.16
N ARG A 74 -5.01 3.41 -11.26
CA ARG A 74 -6.28 2.66 -11.37
C ARG A 74 -7.51 3.57 -11.38
N LEU A 75 -7.51 4.65 -10.59
CA LEU A 75 -8.60 5.62 -10.58
C LEU A 75 -8.72 6.35 -11.93
N PHE A 76 -7.61 6.76 -12.55
CA PHE A 76 -7.62 7.36 -13.89
C PHE A 76 -8.06 6.36 -14.96
N GLU A 77 -7.60 5.10 -14.92
CA GLU A 77 -8.08 4.04 -15.81
C GLU A 77 -9.60 3.87 -15.71
N LYS A 78 -10.13 3.81 -14.49
CA LYS A 78 -11.59 3.66 -14.28
C LYS A 78 -12.38 4.91 -14.68
N ALA A 79 -11.82 6.10 -14.49
CA ALA A 79 -12.45 7.33 -14.97
C ALA A 79 -12.54 7.37 -16.50
N MET A 80 -11.50 6.93 -17.21
CA MET A 80 -11.53 6.80 -18.68
C MET A 80 -12.48 5.69 -19.13
N PHE A 81 -12.45 4.54 -18.46
CA PHE A 81 -13.34 3.40 -18.75
C PHE A 81 -14.82 3.74 -18.61
N TRP A 82 -15.18 4.61 -17.66
CA TRP A 82 -16.55 5.10 -17.47
C TRP A 82 -16.81 6.44 -18.17
N GLU A 83 -15.93 6.87 -19.08
CA GLU A 83 -16.09 8.09 -19.87
C GLU A 83 -16.30 9.38 -19.04
N LEU A 84 -15.84 9.39 -17.78
CA LEU A 84 -15.85 10.59 -16.92
C LEU A 84 -14.80 11.62 -17.35
N VAL A 85 -13.82 11.15 -18.12
CA VAL A 85 -12.80 11.95 -18.80
C VAL A 85 -12.56 11.32 -20.17
N GLU A 86 -12.08 12.13 -21.12
CA GLU A 86 -11.73 11.64 -22.45
C GLU A 86 -10.71 10.50 -22.39
N TRP A 87 -10.89 9.52 -23.28
CA TRP A 87 -9.95 8.42 -23.44
C TRP A 87 -8.62 8.95 -23.99
N GLN A 88 -7.55 8.74 -23.22
CA GLN A 88 -6.21 9.20 -23.55
C GLN A 88 -5.15 8.36 -22.82
N ARG A 89 -3.87 8.66 -23.05
CA ARG A 89 -2.79 8.09 -22.25
C ARG A 89 -2.98 8.46 -20.76
N ASN A 90 -2.97 7.47 -19.88
CA ASN A 90 -3.12 7.70 -18.45
C ASN A 90 -2.05 8.68 -17.90
N PRO A 91 -2.45 9.83 -17.33
CA PRO A 91 -1.52 10.87 -16.86
C PRO A 91 -0.51 10.36 -15.81
N MET A 92 -0.87 9.32 -15.04
CA MET A 92 0.01 8.74 -14.02
C MET A 92 1.22 8.01 -14.59
N GLN A 93 1.24 7.68 -15.89
CA GLN A 93 2.41 7.09 -16.55
C GLN A 93 3.60 8.06 -16.60
N LEU A 94 3.35 9.36 -16.56
CA LEU A 94 4.39 10.41 -16.57
C LEU A 94 4.99 10.69 -15.18
N VAL A 95 4.38 10.15 -14.12
CA VAL A 95 4.77 10.41 -12.73
C VAL A 95 5.84 9.41 -12.31
N GLU A 96 7.01 9.86 -11.88
CA GLU A 96 8.10 8.99 -11.46
C GLU A 96 8.35 9.05 -9.95
N ILE A 97 8.56 7.87 -9.35
CA ILE A 97 9.00 7.74 -7.96
C ILE A 97 10.28 6.92 -7.95
N LYS A 98 11.37 7.56 -7.53
CA LYS A 98 12.68 6.90 -7.42
C LYS A 98 12.69 5.94 -6.22
N GLY A 99 13.26 4.76 -6.43
CA GLY A 99 13.58 3.81 -5.35
C GLY A 99 12.41 3.01 -4.81
N ILE A 100 11.31 2.83 -5.55
CA ILE A 100 10.15 2.00 -5.12
C ILE A 100 10.59 0.56 -4.80
N SER A 101 11.43 -0.04 -5.66
CA SER A 101 11.95 -1.41 -5.50
C SER A 101 13.17 -1.49 -4.57
N LYS A 102 13.79 -0.36 -4.22
CA LYS A 102 14.97 -0.34 -3.35
C LYS A 102 14.55 -0.61 -1.92
N ARG A 103 15.00 -1.74 -1.38
CA ARG A 103 14.82 -2.11 0.03
C ARG A 103 15.65 -1.15 0.90
N ARG A 104 14.98 -0.43 1.81
CA ARG A 104 15.63 0.54 2.72
C ARG A 104 16.43 -0.10 3.85
N LYS A 105 16.00 -1.27 4.32
CA LYS A 105 16.66 -2.00 5.42
C LYS A 105 16.83 -3.45 5.00
N ARG A 106 18.06 -3.97 5.03
CA ARG A 106 18.31 -5.40 4.87
C ARG A 106 17.66 -6.11 6.07
N PRO A 107 16.83 -7.15 5.87
CA PRO A 107 16.33 -7.93 6.99
C PRO A 107 17.55 -8.49 7.74
N LEU A 108 17.52 -8.43 9.07
CA LEU A 108 18.51 -9.10 9.89
C LEU A 108 18.31 -10.60 9.70
N ILE A 109 19.34 -11.29 9.22
CA ILE A 109 19.34 -12.75 9.12
C ILE A 109 19.99 -13.24 10.40
N LEU A 110 19.22 -13.90 11.26
CA LEU A 110 19.73 -14.48 12.50
C LEU A 110 20.53 -15.74 12.17
N THR A 111 21.76 -15.83 12.68
CA THR A 111 22.50 -17.11 12.71
C THR A 111 21.89 -18.04 13.75
N VAL A 112 22.24 -19.33 13.70
CA VAL A 112 21.77 -20.33 14.69
C VAL A 112 22.12 -19.87 16.11
N ASP A 113 23.34 -19.38 16.32
CA ASP A 113 23.79 -18.90 17.63
C ASP A 113 23.03 -17.65 18.08
N GLN A 114 22.81 -16.69 17.17
CA GLN A 114 22.02 -15.48 17.47
C GLN A 114 20.56 -15.80 17.80
N PHE A 115 20.00 -16.82 17.16
CA PHE A 115 18.67 -17.31 17.49
C PHE A 115 18.64 -17.84 18.93
N PHE A 116 19.56 -18.73 19.32
CA PHE A 116 19.57 -19.30 20.67
C PHE A 116 19.87 -18.26 21.75
N MET A 117 20.81 -17.32 21.50
CA MET A 117 21.06 -16.19 22.41
C MET A 117 19.79 -15.36 22.67
N GLY A 118 18.99 -15.08 21.63
CA GLY A 118 17.73 -14.38 21.79
C GLY A 118 16.64 -15.24 22.44
N PHE A 119 16.59 -16.53 22.09
CA PHE A 119 15.56 -17.48 22.53
C PHE A 119 15.51 -17.67 24.05
N GLU A 120 16.66 -17.70 24.71
CA GLU A 120 16.75 -17.80 26.17
C GLU A 120 16.14 -16.59 26.90
N LEU A 121 16.18 -15.42 26.26
CA LEU A 121 15.65 -14.17 26.82
C LEU A 121 14.14 -14.02 26.61
N VAL A 122 13.53 -14.85 25.76
CA VAL A 122 12.10 -14.76 25.45
C VAL A 122 11.30 -15.55 26.51
N PRO A 123 10.38 -14.90 27.25
CA PRO A 123 9.51 -15.58 28.21
C PRO A 123 8.39 -16.36 27.51
N GLN A 124 7.78 -17.29 28.22
CA GLN A 124 6.55 -17.94 27.75
C GLN A 124 5.39 -16.94 27.70
N PRO A 125 4.46 -17.04 26.72
CA PRO A 125 4.32 -18.10 25.70
C PRO A 125 5.07 -17.83 24.38
N TYR A 126 5.73 -16.68 24.25
CA TYR A 126 6.39 -16.26 23.01
C TYR A 126 7.52 -17.21 22.59
N ARG A 127 8.17 -17.84 23.58
CA ARG A 127 9.21 -18.85 23.31
C ARG A 127 8.66 -20.03 22.50
N THR A 128 7.48 -20.54 22.86
CA THR A 128 6.81 -21.60 22.10
C THR A 128 6.43 -21.12 20.70
N MET A 129 5.95 -19.88 20.54
CA MET A 129 5.65 -19.32 19.21
C MET A 129 6.89 -19.26 18.31
N VAL A 130 8.04 -18.86 18.87
CA VAL A 130 9.32 -18.80 18.14
C VAL A 130 9.78 -20.19 17.71
N LEU A 131 9.57 -21.21 18.55
CA LEU A 131 9.89 -22.61 18.21
C LEU A 131 9.02 -23.12 17.06
N VAL A 132 7.71 -22.89 17.11
CA VAL A 132 6.75 -23.31 16.06
C VAL A 132 7.00 -22.57 14.73
N ALA A 133 7.44 -21.32 14.77
CA ALA A 133 7.75 -20.58 13.55
C ALA A 133 9.03 -21.05 12.83
N LYS A 134 9.87 -21.86 13.50
CA LYS A 134 11.12 -22.41 12.95
C LYS A 134 10.91 -23.72 12.17
N SER A 135 9.90 -24.52 12.54
CA SER A 135 9.56 -25.80 11.89
C SER A 135 8.87 -25.61 10.55
#